data_AF-A0A7Z1PZP2-F1
#
_entry.id   AF-A0A7Z1PZP2-F1
#
_cell.length_a   1.000
_cell.length_b   1.000
_cell.length_c   1.000
_cell.angle_alpha   90.00
_cell.angle_beta   90.00
_cell.angle_gamma   90.00
#
_symmetry.space_group_name_H-M   'P 1'
#
loop_
_entity.id
_entity.type
_entity.pdbx_description
1 polymer ?
#
loop_
_entity_poly.entity_id
_entity_poly.type
_entity_poly.pdbx_seq_one_letter_code
_entity_poly.pdbx_strand_id
1 'polypeptide(L)'
;MQILPSLRPGAASSHPSPVVVWQTLLSHLLNQHYGLTLNDTPFGDKQVIEQHIDAGISLCDALNFIVEKYDLVRTDRPGFSITVQSPLITRIDILRARKACGLMTRNSYRAVTDITTGRYHQELKP
;
A
#
# COMPACT_ATOMS: atom_id res chain seq x y z
N MET A 1 3.76 39.90 35.80
CA MET A 1 4.57 39.16 34.81
C MET A 1 3.71 38.01 34.29
N GLN A 2 3.34 38.04 33.01
CA GLN A 2 2.41 37.09 32.39
C GLN A 2 3.05 35.71 32.16
N ILE A 3 2.22 34.68 32.28
CA ILE A 3 2.49 33.27 32.02
C ILE A 3 2.45 33.04 30.50
N LEU A 4 3.41 32.29 29.95
CA LEU A 4 3.27 31.68 28.63
C LEU A 4 3.46 30.15 28.77
N PRO A 5 2.42 29.33 28.52
CA PRO A 5 2.62 27.90 28.41
C PRO A 5 3.30 27.62 27.07
N SER A 6 4.50 27.04 27.14
CA SER A 6 5.18 26.45 26.00
C SER A 6 4.26 25.40 25.38
N LEU A 7 3.75 25.68 24.17
CA LEU A 7 3.10 24.70 23.31
C LEU A 7 4.15 23.62 23.01
N ARG A 8 4.07 22.50 23.74
CA ARG A 8 4.69 21.26 23.30
C ARG A 8 4.12 20.96 21.91
N PRO A 9 4.95 20.74 20.87
CA PRO A 9 4.47 20.15 19.64
C PRO A 9 3.82 18.82 20.03
N GLY A 10 2.51 18.70 19.81
CA GLY A 10 1.81 17.45 20.01
C GLY A 10 2.56 16.38 19.24
N ALA A 11 2.92 15.29 19.91
CA ALA A 11 3.45 14.10 19.27
C ALA A 11 2.37 13.61 18.30
N ALA A 12 2.46 14.05 17.04
CA ALA A 12 1.69 13.49 15.95
C ALA A 12 1.99 11.99 15.97
N SER A 13 0.95 11.18 16.15
CA SER A 13 1.09 9.74 16.14
C SER A 13 1.81 9.35 14.85
N SER A 14 2.92 8.61 14.99
CA SER A 14 3.81 8.20 13.88
C SER A 14 3.15 7.15 12.95
N HIS A 15 1.82 7.08 12.93
CA HIS A 15 1.07 6.08 12.20
C HIS A 15 0.76 6.63 10.80
N PRO A 16 1.31 6.03 9.74
CA PRO A 16 1.03 6.48 8.39
C PRO A 16 -0.44 6.22 8.06
N SER A 17 -1.07 7.17 7.37
CA SER A 17 -2.46 7.02 6.91
C SER A 17 -2.60 5.76 6.04
N PRO A 18 -3.58 4.86 6.31
CA PRO A 18 -3.79 3.63 5.55
C PRO A 18 -3.90 3.85 4.04
N VAL A 19 -4.68 4.85 3.64
CA VAL A 19 -4.85 5.25 2.25
C VAL A 19 -3.52 5.68 1.63
N VAL A 20 -2.75 6.51 2.34
CA VAL A 20 -1.45 6.99 1.84
C VAL A 20 -0.47 5.82 1.69
N VAL A 21 -0.48 4.86 2.62
CA VAL A 21 0.32 3.63 2.51
C VAL A 21 -0.08 2.84 1.27
N TRP A 22 -1.38 2.65 1.03
CA TRP A 22 -1.88 1.96 -0.15
C TRP A 22 -1.50 2.67 -1.43
N GLN A 23 -1.77 3.97 -1.55
CA GLN A 23 -1.42 4.77 -2.74
C GLN A 23 0.08 4.70 -3.05
N THR A 24 0.93 4.81 -2.02
CA THR A 24 2.38 4.75 -2.17
C THR A 24 2.84 3.39 -2.68
N LEU A 25 2.31 2.31 -2.11
CA LEU A 25 2.68 0.94 -2.49
C LEU A 25 2.12 0.56 -3.86
N LEU A 26 0.85 0.87 -4.13
CA LEU A 26 0.20 0.60 -5.42
C LEU A 26 0.91 1.35 -6.55
N SER A 27 1.24 2.63 -6.36
CA SER A 27 1.98 3.40 -7.38
C SER A 27 3.32 2.75 -7.70
N HIS A 28 4.06 2.27 -6.69
CA HIS A 28 5.33 1.59 -6.91
C HIS A 28 5.15 0.24 -7.60
N LEU A 29 4.23 -0.60 -7.13
CA LEU A 29 3.99 -1.94 -7.68
C LEU A 29 3.47 -1.89 -9.12
N LEU A 30 2.54 -0.98 -9.42
CA LEU A 30 1.98 -0.78 -10.76
C LEU A 30 3.05 -0.33 -11.74
N ASN A 31 3.82 0.69 -11.36
CA ASN A 31 4.86 1.23 -12.22
C ASN A 31 5.99 0.22 -12.45
N GLN A 32 6.44 -0.46 -11.38
CA GLN A 32 7.52 -1.44 -11.49
C GLN A 32 7.10 -2.65 -12.30
N HIS A 33 5.96 -3.27 -11.97
CA HIS A 33 5.61 -4.59 -12.47
C HIS A 33 4.75 -4.58 -13.73
N TYR A 34 4.01 -3.50 -14.02
CA TYR A 34 3.08 -3.43 -15.14
C TYR A 34 3.25 -2.18 -16.02
N GLY A 35 4.14 -1.26 -15.65
CA GLY A 35 4.33 0.00 -16.37
C GLY A 35 3.11 0.94 -16.28
N LEU A 36 2.26 0.76 -15.28
CA LEU A 36 1.04 1.54 -15.07
C LEU A 36 1.23 2.59 -13.97
N THR A 37 0.51 3.70 -14.09
CA THR A 37 0.32 4.65 -13.00
C THR A 37 -0.94 4.33 -12.20
N LEU A 38 -1.08 4.92 -11.01
CA LEU A 38 -2.27 4.71 -10.18
C LEU A 38 -3.57 5.11 -10.91
N ASN A 39 -3.50 6.18 -11.71
CA ASN A 39 -4.64 6.74 -12.46
C ASN A 39 -5.09 5.87 -13.63
N ASP A 40 -4.24 4.94 -14.09
CA ASP A 40 -4.61 3.95 -15.11
C ASP A 40 -5.45 2.81 -14.52
N THR A 41 -5.71 2.83 -13.21
CA THR A 41 -6.42 1.78 -12.48
C THR A 41 -7.57 2.37 -11.65
N PRO A 42 -8.53 1.56 -11.21
CA PRO A 42 -9.58 2.01 -10.27
C PRO A 42 -9.04 2.64 -8.98
N PHE A 43 -7.80 2.35 -8.60
CA PHE A 43 -7.17 2.91 -7.40
C PHE A 43 -6.76 4.38 -7.52
N GLY A 44 -6.89 5.00 -8.70
CA GLY A 44 -6.78 6.46 -8.85
C GLY A 44 -7.84 7.20 -8.02
N ASP A 45 -8.99 6.58 -7.78
CA ASP A 45 -9.99 7.08 -6.85
C ASP A 45 -9.69 6.64 -5.41
N LYS A 46 -9.50 7.64 -4.54
CA LYS A 46 -9.28 7.43 -3.10
C LYS A 46 -10.42 6.65 -2.44
N GLN A 47 -11.68 6.85 -2.86
CA GLN A 47 -12.83 6.18 -2.26
C GLN A 47 -12.79 4.66 -2.50
N VAL A 48 -12.31 4.24 -3.67
CA VAL A 48 -12.13 2.81 -3.96
C VAL A 48 -11.11 2.20 -3.00
N ILE A 49 -10.00 2.88 -2.72
CA ILE A 49 -9.00 2.42 -1.74
C ILE A 49 -9.60 2.31 -0.34
N GLU A 50 -10.33 3.34 0.10
CA GLU A 50 -11.00 3.34 1.42
C GLU A 50 -11.95 2.16 1.57
N GLN A 51 -12.79 1.90 0.57
CA GLN A 51 -13.72 0.75 0.58
C GLN A 51 -13.01 -0.60 0.70
N HIS A 52 -11.87 -0.79 0.03
CA HIS A 52 -11.10 -2.04 0.14
C HIS A 52 -10.48 -2.20 1.53
N ILE A 53 -9.99 -1.10 2.12
CA ILE A 53 -9.43 -1.09 3.47
C ILE A 53 -10.52 -1.40 4.49
N ASP A 54 -11.69 -0.76 4.38
CA ASP A 54 -12.83 -0.96 5.29
C ASP A 54 -13.41 -2.37 5.17
N ALA A 55 -13.38 -2.96 3.97
CA ALA A 55 -13.75 -4.36 3.74
C ALA A 55 -12.70 -5.37 4.24
N GLY A 56 -11.54 -4.92 4.74
CA GLY A 56 -10.46 -5.79 5.21
C GLY A 56 -9.76 -6.57 4.09
N ILE A 57 -9.82 -6.08 2.85
CA ILE A 57 -9.15 -6.71 1.70
C ILE A 57 -7.66 -6.39 1.77
N SER A 58 -6.80 -7.39 1.52
CA SER A 58 -5.36 -7.15 1.51
C SER A 58 -4.94 -6.39 0.24
N LEU A 59 -3.85 -5.61 0.34
CA LEU A 59 -3.33 -4.88 -0.83
C LEU A 59 -2.94 -5.84 -1.97
N CYS A 60 -2.45 -7.03 -1.62
CA CYS A 60 -2.10 -8.08 -2.57
C CYS A 60 -3.33 -8.60 -3.31
N ASP A 61 -4.43 -8.88 -2.59
CA ASP A 61 -5.64 -9.42 -3.19
C ASP A 61 -6.34 -8.37 -4.05
N ALA A 62 -6.39 -7.11 -3.60
CA ALA A 62 -6.96 -6.02 -4.37
C ALA A 62 -6.20 -5.81 -5.71
N LEU A 63 -4.86 -5.82 -5.66
CA LEU A 63 -4.05 -5.68 -6.87
C LEU A 63 -4.16 -6.91 -7.77
N ASN A 64 -4.12 -8.13 -7.21
CA ASN A 64 -4.27 -9.35 -7.99
C ASN A 64 -5.65 -9.46 -8.64
N PHE A 65 -6.70 -8.97 -7.99
CA PHE A 65 -8.04 -8.90 -8.58
C PHE A 65 -8.05 -8.05 -9.85
N ILE A 66 -7.40 -6.89 -9.89
CA ILE A 66 -7.33 -6.08 -11.13
C ILE A 66 -6.41 -6.70 -12.18
N VAL A 67 -5.35 -7.41 -11.75
CA VAL A 67 -4.46 -8.14 -12.65
C VAL A 67 -5.22 -9.22 -13.39
N GLU A 68 -6.05 -9.99 -12.69
CA GLU A 68 -6.90 -11.01 -13.29
C GLU A 68 -8.03 -10.40 -14.11
N LYS A 69 -8.72 -9.37 -13.58
CA LYS A 69 -9.87 -8.74 -14.25
C LYS A 69 -9.50 -8.10 -15.60
N TYR A 70 -8.30 -7.56 -15.72
CA TYR A 70 -7.84 -6.85 -16.92
C TYR A 70 -6.71 -7.58 -17.66
N ASP A 71 -6.45 -8.85 -17.32
CA ASP A 71 -5.40 -9.68 -17.93
C ASP A 71 -4.02 -8.99 -17.98
N LEU A 72 -3.65 -8.29 -16.90
CA LEU A 72 -2.40 -7.53 -16.86
C LEU A 72 -1.18 -8.46 -16.92
N VAL A 73 -0.19 -8.08 -17.72
CA VAL A 73 1.04 -8.85 -17.91
C VAL A 73 2.19 -8.19 -17.17
N ARG A 74 2.97 -8.96 -16.40
CA ARG A 74 4.17 -8.44 -15.73
C ARG A 74 5.29 -8.14 -16.73
N THR A 75 5.89 -6.96 -16.61
CA THR A 75 6.93 -6.44 -17.51
C THR A 75 8.32 -6.36 -16.86
N ASP A 76 8.43 -6.54 -15.54
CA ASP A 76 9.66 -6.33 -14.76
C ASP A 76 10.67 -7.47 -14.84
N ARG A 77 10.32 -8.59 -15.46
CA ARG A 77 11.18 -9.78 -15.56
C ARG A 77 11.64 -9.97 -17.00
N PRO A 78 12.84 -9.49 -17.39
CA PRO A 78 13.41 -9.80 -18.69
C PRO A 78 13.67 -11.31 -18.79
N GLY A 79 13.21 -11.90 -19.90
CA GLY A 79 13.06 -13.33 -20.08
C GLY A 79 14.33 -14.14 -19.97
N PHE A 80 14.28 -15.19 -19.14
CA PHE A 80 14.93 -16.50 -19.32
C PHE A 80 14.25 -17.54 -18.41
N SER A 81 12.92 -17.52 -18.31
CA SER A 81 12.18 -18.63 -17.71
C SER A 81 11.58 -19.49 -18.81
N ILE A 82 11.90 -20.78 -18.78
CA ILE A 82 11.32 -21.81 -19.65
C ILE A 82 9.81 -22.01 -19.33
N THR A 83 9.32 -21.40 -18.24
CA THR A 83 7.93 -21.43 -17.78
C THR A 83 7.24 -20.08 -17.92
N VAL A 84 5.92 -20.09 -18.19
CA VAL A 84 5.05 -18.91 -18.14
C VAL A 84 5.15 -18.29 -16.74
N GLN A 85 5.58 -17.03 -16.66
CA GLN A 85 5.63 -16.31 -15.39
C GLN A 85 4.22 -15.91 -14.96
N SER A 86 3.88 -16.15 -13.69
CA SER A 86 2.62 -15.67 -13.13
C SER A 86 2.57 -14.14 -13.19
N PRO A 87 1.45 -13.55 -13.67
CA PRO A 87 1.28 -12.11 -13.67
C PRO A 87 1.01 -11.55 -12.27
N LEU A 88 0.77 -12.39 -11.26
CA LEU A 88 0.34 -11.95 -9.94
C LEU A 88 1.47 -11.31 -9.11
N ILE A 89 1.08 -10.40 -8.24
CA ILE A 89 1.92 -9.85 -7.17
C ILE A 89 1.95 -10.82 -6.00
N THR A 90 3.13 -10.97 -5.43
CA THR A 90 3.38 -11.82 -4.26
C THR A 90 3.63 -10.99 -3.01
N ARG A 91 3.54 -11.61 -1.84
CA ARG A 91 3.94 -10.97 -0.57
C ARG A 91 5.40 -10.48 -0.57
N ILE A 92 6.28 -11.13 -1.34
CA ILE A 92 7.68 -10.71 -1.48
C ILE A 92 7.76 -9.37 -2.23
N ASP A 93 6.96 -9.20 -3.28
CA ASP A 93 6.87 -7.94 -4.01
C ASP A 93 6.38 -6.81 -3.09
N ILE A 94 5.38 -7.07 -2.23
CA ILE A 94 4.92 -6.11 -1.21
C ILE A 94 6.05 -5.71 -0.24
N LEU A 95 6.82 -6.69 0.25
CA LEU A 95 7.94 -6.41 1.15
C LEU A 95 9.04 -5.58 0.47
N ARG A 96 9.33 -5.86 -0.81
CA ARG A 96 10.27 -5.08 -1.62
C ARG A 96 9.77 -3.65 -1.84
N ALA A 97 8.50 -3.48 -2.20
CA ALA A 97 7.87 -2.17 -2.38
C ALA A 97 7.90 -1.35 -1.07
N ARG A 98 7.57 -1.97 0.07
CA ARG A 98 7.69 -1.33 1.39
C ARG A 98 9.10 -0.84 1.68
N LYS A 99 10.13 -1.64 1.35
CA LYS A 99 11.53 -1.23 1.51
C LYS A 99 11.87 -0.06 0.59
N ALA A 100 11.50 -0.14 -0.69
CA ALA A 100 11.75 0.92 -1.67
C ALA A 100 11.08 2.25 -1.30
N CYS A 101 9.88 2.19 -0.71
CA CYS A 101 9.12 3.37 -0.29
C CYS A 101 9.43 3.84 1.14
N GLY A 102 10.46 3.31 1.80
CA GLY A 102 10.84 3.75 3.16
C GLY A 102 9.86 3.35 4.27
N LEU A 103 8.97 2.39 4.03
CA LEU A 103 7.93 1.93 4.97
C LEU A 103 8.39 0.77 5.88
N MET A 104 9.70 0.69 6.13
CA MET A 104 10.35 -0.34 6.98
C MET A 104 10.91 0.26 8.28
N THR A 105 10.24 1.26 8.87
CA THR A 105 10.67 1.82 10.16
C THR A 105 10.16 0.98 11.32
N ARG A 106 10.94 0.84 12.40
CA ARG A 106 10.56 0.05 13.58
C ARG A 106 9.23 0.49 14.20
N ASN A 107 8.98 1.79 14.22
CA ASN A 107 7.79 2.38 14.87
C ASN A 107 6.53 2.24 13.99
N SER A 108 6.66 2.18 12.66
CA SER A 108 5.54 2.03 11.74
C SER A 108 5.34 0.61 11.20
N TYR A 109 6.29 -0.31 11.45
CA TYR A 109 6.30 -1.65 10.85
C TYR A 109 5.01 -2.43 11.09
N ARG A 110 4.52 -2.46 12.33
CA ARG A 110 3.28 -3.18 12.68
C ARG A 110 2.07 -2.55 11.99
N ALA A 111 1.92 -1.23 12.09
CA ALA A 111 0.83 -0.51 11.44
C ALA A 111 0.81 -0.73 9.92
N VAL A 112 1.95 -0.59 9.23
CA VAL A 112 2.05 -0.85 7.78
C VAL A 112 1.72 -2.30 7.46
N THR A 113 2.12 -3.25 8.32
CA THR A 113 1.79 -4.66 8.14
C THR A 113 0.29 -4.90 8.28
N ASP A 114 -0.36 -4.34 9.29
CA ASP A 114 -1.81 -4.50 9.48
C ASP A 114 -2.59 -3.85 8.34
N ILE A 115 -2.19 -2.65 7.89
CA ILE A 115 -2.74 -1.95 6.72
C ILE A 115 -2.64 -2.77 5.42
N THR A 116 -1.47 -3.37 5.15
CA THR A 116 -1.25 -4.10 3.89
C THR A 116 -1.87 -5.51 3.89
N THR A 117 -2.14 -6.06 5.07
CA THR A 117 -2.69 -7.42 5.23
C THR A 117 -4.20 -7.45 5.47
N GLY A 118 -4.89 -6.31 5.37
CA GLY A 118 -6.35 -6.25 5.59
C GLY A 118 -6.76 -6.38 7.07
N ARG A 119 -5.81 -6.22 8.00
CA ARG A 119 -6.04 -6.31 9.45
C ARG A 119 -6.07 -4.94 10.13
N TYR A 120 -6.13 -3.88 9.34
CA TYR A 120 -6.29 -2.53 9.86
C TYR A 120 -7.75 -2.33 10.24
N HIS A 121 -7.98 -2.02 11.51
CA HIS A 121 -9.27 -1.58 12.01
C HIS A 121 -9.11 -0.13 12.43
N GLN A 122 -9.93 0.75 11.87
CA GLN A 122 -10.06 2.10 12.39
C GLN A 122 -10.71 1.97 13.77
N GLU A 123 -9.94 2.11 14.84
CA GLU A 123 -10.51 2.18 16.19
C GLU A 123 -11.59 3.28 16.16
N LEU A 124 -12.85 2.87 16.30
CA LEU A 124 -13.98 3.77 16.40
C LEU A 124 -13.67 4.73 17.54
N LYS A 125 -13.37 5.98 17.19
CA LYS A 125 -13.19 7.04 18.18
C LYS A 125 -14.57 7.22 18.85
N PRO A 126 -14.65 7.11 20.19
CA PRO A 126 -15.91 7.34 20.91
C PRO A 126 -16.38 8.79 20.77
#